data_AF-C3MI30-F1
#
_entry.id   AF-C3MI30-F1
#
_cell.length_a   1.000
_cell.length_b   1.000
_cell.length_c   1.000
_cell.angle_alpha   90.00
_cell.angle_beta   90.00
_cell.angle_gamma   90.00
#
_symmetry.space_group_name_H-M   'P 1'
#
loop_
_entity.id
_entity.type
_entity.pdbx_description
1 polymer ?
#
loop_
_entity_poly.entity_id
_entity_poly.type
_entity_poly.pdbx_seq_one_letter_code
_entity_poly.pdbx_strand_id
1 'polypeptide(L)'
;MTHAENDRSAALKIRGMTYPLTLQLSLYADLLRVMQGIAPENVYVVVPWANFVPQTFRVADYGAFFRKARRAAEEATGAGSGEHYPEPTEHCDICRWADACQTRWRKDDHLSLVANISKSQIAELRAHAVSTTKALAQLPSPFPWKPDRGSAASFEKTRAQAHIQVSAREAGELLYDLLEVVPDTGLCRLPEPSLGDIFFDIEGDPFIGEHGLEYLFGYHYRNEAGDYVRLANWAFDRNTEKAIFERFMDFVTSRREQFPDLHIYHYAPYEPATLKRLMGRYATRESEVDRLLRGNVLVDLYTVVRNAVRASVESYSIKKLEAFYGFVRATPLREANVALTALQVALQVNDVVSVSDEIKAVVATYNDDDCRSTEALRDWLEQLRTEIIASGTAVERPAPEKDEPSEDLSESEARVAALIGALTYNVPVDVAERTAAEHGKWILAYCLDWHRREAKSNWWEYFRLGDLTSEELLDEKAGLGGPI
;
A
#
# COMPACT_ATOMS: atom_id res chain seq x y z
N MET A 1 -10.42 15.87 -28.79
CA MET A 1 -11.18 15.93 -27.54
C MET A 1 -11.84 14.59 -27.34
N THR A 2 -11.74 14.08 -26.11
CA THR A 2 -12.18 12.80 -25.52
C THR A 2 -11.41 11.52 -25.90
N HIS A 3 -11.02 10.80 -24.84
CA HIS A 3 -10.35 9.49 -24.76
C HIS A 3 -8.81 9.45 -24.79
N ALA A 4 -8.19 9.97 -23.72
CA ALA A 4 -6.83 9.62 -23.30
C ALA A 4 -6.69 9.72 -21.78
N GLU A 5 -7.51 8.98 -21.03
CA GLU A 5 -7.38 8.82 -19.58
C GLU A 5 -7.66 7.36 -19.23
N ASN A 6 -6.92 6.86 -18.23
CA ASN A 6 -6.92 5.51 -17.65
C ASN A 6 -5.88 4.51 -18.16
N ASP A 7 -4.59 4.84 -18.01
CA ASP A 7 -3.52 3.85 -17.93
C ASP A 7 -2.67 4.13 -16.67
N ARG A 8 -3.01 3.50 -15.54
CA ARG A 8 -2.46 3.82 -14.19
C ARG A 8 -2.08 2.64 -13.30
N SER A 9 -2.03 1.42 -13.81
CA SER A 9 -1.59 0.27 -13.02
C SER A 9 -0.49 -0.49 -13.75
N ALA A 10 0.61 -0.74 -13.04
CA ALA A 10 1.87 -1.36 -13.46
C ALA A 10 2.82 -0.50 -14.33
N ALA A 11 3.52 0.43 -13.68
CA ALA A 11 4.61 1.17 -14.29
C ALA A 11 5.95 0.86 -13.60
N LEU A 12 6.76 -0.01 -14.22
CA LEU A 12 8.18 -0.06 -13.95
C LEU A 12 8.79 1.29 -14.40
N LYS A 13 9.27 2.12 -13.46
CA LYS A 13 9.94 3.39 -13.76
C LYS A 13 11.32 3.10 -14.38
N ILE A 14 11.52 3.44 -15.65
CA ILE A 14 12.85 3.53 -16.26
C ILE A 14 13.14 5.02 -16.47
N ARG A 15 14.08 5.58 -15.70
CA ARG A 15 14.54 6.99 -15.82
C ARG A 15 13.38 8.01 -15.87
N GLY A 16 12.42 7.88 -14.95
CA GLY A 16 11.29 8.82 -14.84
C GLY A 16 10.13 8.60 -15.79
N MET A 17 10.25 7.71 -16.80
CA MET A 17 9.11 7.29 -17.63
C MET A 17 8.52 5.98 -17.13
N THR A 18 7.20 5.91 -17.13
CA THR A 18 6.47 4.66 -16.95
C THR A 18 6.64 3.80 -18.22
N TYR A 19 6.76 2.48 -18.01
CA TYR A 19 6.81 1.49 -19.09
C TYR A 19 5.72 1.69 -20.17
N PRO A 20 4.43 1.94 -19.83
CA PRO A 20 3.38 2.14 -20.82
C PRO A 20 3.60 3.36 -21.71
N LEU A 21 4.02 4.50 -21.14
CA LEU A 21 4.26 5.74 -21.89
C LEU A 21 5.39 5.57 -22.93
N THR A 22 6.44 4.85 -22.56
CA THR A 22 7.56 4.55 -23.46
C THR A 22 7.11 3.75 -24.69
N LEU A 23 6.25 2.75 -24.49
CA LEU A 23 5.69 1.95 -25.57
C LEU A 23 4.77 2.77 -26.47
N GLN A 24 3.92 3.61 -25.89
CA GLN A 24 3.01 4.48 -26.63
C GLN A 24 3.78 5.45 -27.56
N LEU A 25 4.81 6.14 -27.05
CA LEU A 25 5.59 7.05 -27.87
C LEU A 25 6.39 6.33 -28.95
N SER A 26 6.91 5.14 -28.64
CA SER A 26 7.61 4.31 -29.64
C SER A 26 6.66 3.86 -30.75
N LEU A 27 5.41 3.55 -30.43
CA LEU A 27 4.36 3.26 -31.41
C LEU A 27 4.10 4.49 -32.30
N TYR A 28 3.93 5.68 -31.72
CA TYR A 28 3.71 6.91 -32.49
C TYR A 28 4.89 7.23 -33.41
N ALA A 29 6.13 7.07 -32.92
CA ALA A 29 7.32 7.24 -33.75
C ALA A 29 7.37 6.25 -34.91
N ASP A 30 6.98 5.00 -34.69
CA ASP A 30 6.92 3.99 -35.75
C ASP A 30 5.82 4.28 -36.78
N LEU A 31 4.64 4.71 -36.35
CA LEU A 31 3.56 5.14 -37.24
C LEU A 31 3.98 6.34 -38.09
N LEU A 32 4.63 7.35 -37.48
CA LEU A 32 5.19 8.49 -38.20
C LEU A 32 6.27 8.07 -39.20
N ARG A 33 7.15 7.15 -38.82
CA ARG A 33 8.16 6.56 -39.72
C ARG A 33 7.52 5.95 -40.96
N VAL A 34 6.43 5.19 -40.79
CA VAL A 34 5.71 4.57 -41.92
C VAL A 34 5.08 5.63 -42.80
N MET A 35 4.50 6.68 -42.23
CA MET A 35 3.84 7.76 -42.98
C MET A 35 4.82 8.69 -43.71
N GLN A 36 5.97 9.00 -43.10
CA GLN A 36 6.93 9.99 -43.58
C GLN A 36 8.12 9.36 -44.33
N GLY A 37 8.33 8.06 -44.20
CA GLY A 37 9.48 7.33 -44.76
C GLY A 37 10.79 7.48 -43.96
N ILE A 38 10.81 8.33 -42.93
CA ILE A 38 11.98 8.60 -42.08
C ILE A 38 11.57 8.46 -40.62
N ALA A 39 12.38 7.74 -39.83
CA ALA A 39 12.11 7.57 -38.41
C ALA A 39 12.45 8.83 -37.62
N PRO A 40 11.59 9.28 -36.69
CA PRO A 40 11.97 10.30 -35.72
C PRO A 40 13.17 9.84 -34.90
N GLU A 41 14.15 10.71 -34.71
CA GLU A 41 15.29 10.42 -33.82
C GLU A 41 14.87 10.45 -32.35
N ASN A 42 14.00 11.39 -32.01
CA ASN A 42 13.54 11.66 -30.66
C ASN A 42 12.00 11.71 -30.58
N VAL A 43 11.48 11.36 -29.41
CA VAL A 43 10.12 11.62 -28.96
C VAL A 43 10.17 12.51 -27.73
N TYR A 44 9.08 13.24 -27.51
CA TYR A 44 9.02 14.26 -26.48
C TYR A 44 7.81 14.04 -25.58
N VAL A 45 8.00 14.18 -24.27
CA VAL A 45 6.91 14.23 -23.30
C VAL A 45 6.87 15.60 -22.67
N VAL A 46 5.74 16.27 -22.77
CA VAL A 46 5.52 17.55 -22.09
C VAL A 46 4.84 17.26 -20.77
N VAL A 47 5.47 17.68 -19.68
CA VAL A 47 5.05 17.34 -18.33
C VAL A 47 4.94 18.59 -17.46
N PRO A 48 3.89 18.73 -16.63
CA PRO A 48 3.70 19.93 -15.80
C PRO A 48 4.89 20.22 -14.88
N TRP A 49 5.48 19.18 -14.26
CA TRP A 49 6.59 19.32 -13.32
C TRP A 49 7.91 19.75 -13.93
N ALA A 50 8.03 19.73 -15.27
CA ALA A 50 9.17 20.28 -15.97
C ALA A 50 8.85 21.68 -16.53
N ASN A 51 7.88 22.40 -15.97
CA ASN A 51 7.38 23.67 -16.50
C ASN A 51 6.96 23.57 -17.97
N PHE A 52 6.38 22.42 -18.35
CA PHE A 52 6.02 22.10 -19.73
C PHE A 52 7.21 22.13 -20.71
N VAL A 53 8.45 22.09 -20.21
CA VAL A 53 9.64 21.89 -21.05
C VAL A 53 9.66 20.43 -21.52
N PRO A 54 9.74 20.17 -22.84
CA PRO A 54 9.71 18.82 -23.38
C PRO A 54 10.87 17.96 -22.87
N GLN A 55 10.55 16.84 -22.23
CA GLN A 55 11.50 15.79 -21.90
C GLN A 55 11.81 15.00 -23.16
N THR A 56 13.10 14.92 -23.53
CA THR A 56 13.54 14.34 -24.80
C THR A 56 14.01 12.91 -24.59
N PHE A 57 13.49 12.00 -25.40
CA PHE A 57 13.81 10.58 -25.35
C PHE A 57 14.19 10.08 -26.73
N ARG A 58 15.35 9.42 -26.84
CA ARG A 58 15.81 8.87 -28.10
C ARG A 58 15.03 7.61 -28.43
N VAL A 59 14.41 7.55 -29.61
CA VAL A 59 13.58 6.40 -30.03
C VAL A 59 14.40 5.10 -30.07
N ALA A 60 15.67 5.20 -30.46
CA ALA A 60 16.59 4.07 -30.54
C ALA A 60 16.79 3.33 -29.21
N ASP A 61 16.76 4.05 -28.09
CA ASP A 61 16.99 3.47 -26.74
C ASP A 61 15.89 2.49 -26.35
N TYR A 62 14.70 2.63 -26.94
CA TYR A 62 13.51 1.82 -26.63
C TYR A 62 13.08 0.93 -27.79
N GLY A 63 13.67 1.10 -28.99
CA GLY A 63 13.21 0.45 -30.21
C GLY A 63 13.25 -1.08 -30.16
N ALA A 64 14.27 -1.67 -29.54
CA ALA A 64 14.35 -3.14 -29.39
C ALA A 64 13.22 -3.67 -28.49
N PHE A 65 12.98 -2.94 -27.40
CA PHE A 65 11.92 -3.26 -26.45
C PHE A 65 10.53 -3.14 -27.09
N PHE A 66 10.27 -2.03 -27.78
CA PHE A 66 9.04 -1.80 -28.52
C PHE A 66 8.78 -2.89 -29.57
N ARG A 67 9.77 -3.26 -30.39
CA ARG A 67 9.60 -4.33 -31.40
C ARG A 67 9.21 -5.66 -30.76
N LYS A 68 9.80 -6.00 -29.61
CA LYS A 68 9.45 -7.22 -28.86
C LYS A 68 8.00 -7.16 -28.37
N ALA A 69 7.61 -6.06 -27.72
CA ALA A 69 6.25 -5.87 -27.21
C ALA A 69 5.20 -5.87 -28.33
N ARG A 70 5.47 -5.16 -29.43
CA ARG A 70 4.63 -5.13 -30.62
C ARG A 70 4.45 -6.51 -31.22
N ARG A 71 5.54 -7.25 -31.46
CA ARG A 71 5.47 -8.61 -31.99
C ARG A 71 4.62 -9.50 -31.08
N ALA A 72 4.83 -9.45 -29.77
CA ALA A 72 4.04 -10.23 -28.82
C ALA A 72 2.53 -9.87 -28.88
N ALA A 73 2.19 -8.59 -29.02
CA ALA A 73 0.81 -8.16 -29.17
C ALA A 73 0.18 -8.57 -30.51
N GLU A 74 0.92 -8.44 -31.62
CA GLU A 74 0.51 -8.90 -32.95
C GLU A 74 0.33 -10.42 -33.00
N GLU A 75 1.23 -11.19 -32.36
CA GLU A 75 1.10 -12.64 -32.23
C GLU A 75 -0.12 -13.02 -31.39
N ALA A 76 -0.33 -12.34 -30.24
CA ALA A 76 -1.47 -12.59 -29.36
C ALA A 76 -2.82 -12.24 -30.03
N THR A 77 -2.87 -11.20 -30.85
CA THR A 77 -4.11 -10.78 -31.56
C THR A 77 -4.32 -11.52 -32.87
N GLY A 78 -3.23 -11.92 -33.55
CA GLY A 78 -3.25 -12.68 -34.80
C GLY A 78 -3.61 -14.16 -34.63
N ALA A 79 -3.46 -14.71 -33.42
CA ALA A 79 -3.90 -16.07 -33.08
C ALA A 79 -5.44 -16.26 -33.12
N GLY A 80 -6.21 -15.20 -33.37
CA GLY A 80 -7.66 -15.21 -33.45
C GLY A 80 -8.34 -15.11 -32.07
N SER A 81 -9.67 -15.03 -32.07
CA SER A 81 -10.46 -15.10 -30.83
C SER A 81 -10.51 -16.56 -30.37
N GLY A 82 -9.44 -17.05 -29.74
CA GLY A 82 -9.50 -18.29 -28.99
C GLY A 82 -10.58 -18.22 -27.89
N GLU A 83 -10.87 -19.35 -27.25
CA GLU A 83 -11.69 -19.35 -26.03
C GLU A 83 -10.89 -18.74 -24.87
N HIS A 84 -10.80 -17.41 -24.84
CA HIS A 84 -10.13 -16.67 -23.78
C HIS A 84 -11.11 -16.34 -22.65
N TYR A 85 -10.77 -16.78 -21.44
CA TYR A 85 -11.45 -16.38 -20.22
C TYR A 85 -10.82 -15.10 -19.67
N PRO A 86 -11.60 -14.09 -19.21
CA PRO A 86 -11.04 -12.86 -18.67
C PRO A 86 -10.49 -13.11 -17.26
N GLU A 87 -9.33 -13.72 -17.13
CA GLU A 87 -8.69 -13.91 -15.83
C GLU A 87 -8.38 -12.54 -15.18
N PRO A 88 -8.54 -12.38 -13.85
CA PRO A 88 -8.17 -11.15 -13.17
C PRO A 88 -6.68 -10.79 -13.37
N THR A 89 -6.40 -9.50 -13.46
CA THR A 89 -5.06 -8.95 -13.61
C THR A 89 -4.94 -7.65 -12.83
N GLU A 90 -3.71 -7.17 -12.62
CA GLU A 90 -3.43 -5.89 -11.94
C GLU A 90 -4.08 -4.68 -12.64
N HIS A 91 -4.44 -4.79 -13.92
CA HIS A 91 -5.11 -3.72 -14.67
C HIS A 91 -6.62 -3.66 -14.41
N CYS A 92 -7.22 -4.64 -13.72
CA CYS A 92 -8.66 -4.74 -13.55
C CYS A 92 -9.28 -3.51 -12.87
N ASP A 93 -8.58 -2.85 -11.95
CA ASP A 93 -9.11 -1.73 -11.16
C ASP A 93 -9.43 -0.48 -12.00
N ILE A 94 -8.76 -0.32 -13.15
CA ILE A 94 -8.95 0.80 -14.08
C ILE A 94 -9.52 0.34 -15.43
N CYS A 95 -9.77 -0.96 -15.57
CA CYS A 95 -10.18 -1.58 -16.81
C CYS A 95 -11.63 -1.21 -17.15
N ARG A 96 -11.84 -0.65 -18.36
CA ARG A 96 -13.21 -0.34 -18.85
C ARG A 96 -14.15 -1.54 -18.97
N TRP A 97 -13.62 -2.76 -18.92
CA TRP A 97 -14.40 -4.00 -18.98
C TRP A 97 -14.60 -4.65 -17.61
N ALA A 98 -14.17 -4.01 -16.51
CA ALA A 98 -14.24 -4.58 -15.17
C ALA A 98 -15.64 -5.10 -14.81
N ASP A 99 -16.69 -4.32 -15.04
CA ASP A 99 -18.07 -4.71 -14.72
C ASP A 99 -18.53 -5.94 -15.53
N ALA A 100 -18.16 -6.01 -16.80
CA ALA A 100 -18.49 -7.15 -17.66
C ALA A 100 -17.75 -8.41 -17.22
N CYS A 101 -16.47 -8.29 -16.88
CA CYS A 101 -15.66 -9.38 -16.34
C CYS A 101 -16.19 -9.85 -14.99
N GLN A 102 -16.48 -8.94 -14.05
CA GLN A 102 -17.07 -9.28 -12.76
C GLN A 102 -18.41 -10.00 -12.93
N THR A 103 -19.30 -9.50 -13.77
CA THR A 103 -20.60 -10.14 -14.06
C THR A 103 -20.39 -11.58 -14.56
N ARG A 104 -19.42 -11.79 -15.47
CA ARG A 104 -19.08 -13.13 -15.96
C ARG A 104 -18.51 -14.02 -14.86
N TRP A 105 -17.58 -13.53 -14.03
CA TRP A 105 -17.03 -14.30 -12.91
C TRP A 105 -18.10 -14.73 -11.92
N ARG A 106 -19.06 -13.87 -11.62
CA ARG A 106 -20.22 -14.20 -10.77
C ARG A 106 -21.08 -15.29 -11.38
N LYS A 107 -21.43 -15.13 -12.66
CA LYS A 107 -22.27 -16.09 -13.38
C LYS A 107 -21.62 -17.47 -13.45
N ASP A 108 -20.32 -17.50 -13.68
CA ASP A 108 -19.55 -18.74 -13.84
C ASP A 108 -19.07 -19.31 -12.49
N ASP A 109 -19.38 -18.65 -11.36
CA ASP A 109 -18.90 -18.98 -10.01
C ASP A 109 -17.37 -19.14 -9.96
N HIS A 110 -16.67 -18.26 -10.66
CA HIS A 110 -15.24 -18.39 -10.95
C HIS A 110 -14.38 -18.44 -9.68
N LEU A 111 -13.32 -19.25 -9.70
CA LEU A 111 -12.43 -19.44 -8.54
C LEU A 111 -11.79 -18.16 -8.02
N SER A 112 -11.57 -17.15 -8.87
CA SER A 112 -10.99 -15.87 -8.45
C SER A 112 -11.85 -15.06 -7.47
N LEU A 113 -13.07 -15.51 -7.19
CA LEU A 113 -13.91 -14.94 -6.15
C LEU A 113 -13.48 -15.37 -4.75
N VAL A 114 -12.68 -16.44 -4.63
CA VAL A 114 -12.11 -16.88 -3.35
C VAL A 114 -11.02 -15.90 -2.91
N ALA A 115 -11.10 -15.38 -1.70
CA ALA A 115 -10.11 -14.43 -1.21
C ALA A 115 -8.70 -15.01 -1.22
N ASN A 116 -7.72 -14.21 -1.65
CA ASN A 116 -6.29 -14.52 -1.68
C ASN A 116 -5.90 -15.74 -2.54
N ILE A 117 -6.79 -16.27 -3.38
CA ILE A 117 -6.43 -17.37 -4.28
C ILE A 117 -5.46 -16.89 -5.38
N SER A 118 -4.39 -17.64 -5.60
CA SER A 118 -3.39 -17.31 -6.60
C SER A 118 -3.71 -17.92 -7.97
N LYS A 119 -3.13 -17.36 -9.04
CA LYS A 119 -3.26 -17.92 -10.40
C LYS A 119 -2.70 -19.34 -10.50
N SER A 120 -1.64 -19.65 -9.76
CA SER A 120 -1.07 -21.00 -9.73
C SER A 120 -2.02 -22.00 -9.07
N GLN A 121 -2.67 -21.62 -7.96
CA GLN A 121 -3.70 -22.45 -7.32
C GLN A 121 -4.91 -22.67 -8.23
N ILE A 122 -5.38 -21.62 -8.93
CA ILE A 122 -6.49 -21.75 -9.90
C ILE A 122 -6.11 -22.75 -11.01
N ALA A 123 -4.90 -22.65 -11.56
CA ALA A 123 -4.44 -23.56 -12.61
C ALA A 123 -4.37 -25.01 -12.12
N GLU A 124 -3.85 -25.23 -10.92
CA GLU A 124 -3.79 -26.56 -10.28
C GLU A 124 -5.19 -27.14 -10.05
N LEU A 125 -6.11 -26.37 -9.46
CA LEU A 125 -7.49 -26.80 -9.22
C LEU A 125 -8.19 -27.20 -10.52
N ARG A 126 -8.00 -26.44 -11.60
CA ARG A 126 -8.56 -26.76 -12.92
C ARG A 126 -7.97 -28.02 -13.52
N ALA A 127 -6.69 -28.31 -13.31
CA ALA A 127 -6.07 -29.57 -13.74
C ALA A 127 -6.74 -30.78 -13.06
N HIS A 128 -7.30 -30.59 -11.87
CA HIS A 128 -8.12 -31.57 -11.14
C HIS A 128 -9.63 -31.40 -11.33
N ALA A 129 -10.05 -30.73 -12.42
CA ALA A 129 -11.46 -30.50 -12.77
C ALA A 129 -12.29 -29.72 -11.72
N VAL A 130 -11.64 -28.93 -10.88
CA VAL A 130 -12.29 -27.98 -9.96
C VAL A 130 -12.20 -26.59 -10.56
N SER A 131 -13.32 -26.07 -11.07
CA SER A 131 -13.36 -24.79 -11.80
C SER A 131 -14.24 -23.73 -11.16
N THR A 132 -14.98 -24.05 -10.09
CA THR A 132 -15.91 -23.13 -9.42
C THR A 132 -15.64 -23.02 -7.93
N THR A 133 -16.00 -21.87 -7.35
CA THR A 133 -15.93 -21.60 -5.91
C THR A 133 -16.72 -22.64 -5.12
N LYS A 134 -17.93 -22.99 -5.58
CA LYS A 134 -18.77 -24.01 -4.97
C LYS A 134 -18.16 -25.41 -5.05
N ALA A 135 -17.56 -25.80 -6.18
CA ALA A 135 -16.89 -27.09 -6.30
C ALA A 135 -15.69 -27.19 -5.34
N LEU A 136 -14.91 -26.11 -5.22
CA LEU A 136 -13.80 -26.04 -4.27
C LEU A 136 -14.29 -26.13 -2.81
N ALA A 137 -15.34 -25.39 -2.46
CA ALA A 137 -15.94 -25.41 -1.12
C ALA A 137 -16.44 -26.80 -0.68
N GLN A 138 -16.88 -27.62 -1.64
CA GLN A 138 -17.42 -28.96 -1.42
C GLN A 138 -16.35 -30.07 -1.38
N LEU A 139 -15.08 -29.76 -1.63
CA LEU A 139 -14.02 -30.74 -1.50
C LEU A 139 -13.89 -31.22 -0.05
N PRO A 140 -13.57 -32.52 0.16
CA PRO A 140 -13.33 -33.06 1.49
C PRO A 140 -12.07 -32.44 2.13
N SER A 141 -12.03 -32.49 3.46
CA SER A 141 -10.85 -32.23 4.29
C SER A 141 -10.43 -33.53 5.00
N PRO A 142 -9.17 -33.97 4.91
CA PRO A 142 -8.06 -33.33 4.19
C PRO A 142 -8.24 -33.35 2.67
N PHE A 143 -7.55 -32.43 1.99
CA PHE A 143 -7.58 -32.29 0.53
C PHE A 143 -7.31 -33.64 -0.17
N PRO A 144 -8.11 -34.04 -1.18
CA PRO A 144 -8.11 -35.43 -1.66
C PRO A 144 -6.92 -35.81 -2.56
N TRP A 145 -6.07 -34.86 -2.93
CA TRP A 145 -4.83 -35.12 -3.69
C TRP A 145 -3.69 -34.23 -3.20
N LYS A 146 -2.47 -34.64 -3.54
CA LYS A 146 -1.27 -33.85 -3.31
C LYS A 146 -1.07 -32.89 -4.49
N PRO A 147 -0.98 -31.56 -4.26
CA PRO A 147 -0.68 -30.61 -5.32
C PRO A 147 0.72 -30.84 -5.90
N ASP A 148 0.86 -30.72 -7.22
CA ASP A 148 2.15 -30.70 -7.91
C ASP A 148 2.87 -29.35 -7.70
N ARG A 149 2.10 -28.29 -7.44
CA ARG A 149 2.60 -26.94 -7.14
C ARG A 149 1.94 -26.37 -5.90
N GLY A 150 2.75 -25.89 -4.95
CA GLY A 150 2.29 -25.34 -3.67
C GLY A 150 2.20 -26.39 -2.56
N SER A 151 1.89 -25.95 -1.33
CA SER A 151 1.76 -26.84 -0.16
C SER A 151 0.31 -27.35 -0.02
N ALA A 152 0.13 -28.56 0.52
CA ALA A 152 -1.21 -29.08 0.82
C ALA A 152 -1.96 -28.19 1.85
N ALA A 153 -1.23 -27.58 2.79
CA ALA A 153 -1.78 -26.65 3.77
C ALA A 153 -2.36 -25.39 3.11
N SER A 154 -1.67 -24.84 2.10
CA SER A 154 -2.14 -23.69 1.33
C SER A 154 -3.47 -23.98 0.61
N PHE A 155 -3.60 -25.15 -0.02
CA PHE A 155 -4.87 -25.56 -0.65
C PHE A 155 -5.99 -25.81 0.36
N GLU A 156 -5.68 -26.34 1.55
CA GLU A 156 -6.68 -26.50 2.61
C GLU A 156 -7.18 -25.13 3.11
N LYS A 157 -6.30 -24.13 3.23
CA LYS A 157 -6.69 -22.75 3.56
C LYS A 157 -7.60 -22.17 2.48
N THR A 158 -7.25 -22.31 1.20
CA THR A 158 -8.07 -21.83 0.08
C THR A 158 -9.42 -22.55 0.02
N ARG A 159 -9.47 -23.86 0.30
CA ARG A 159 -10.71 -24.64 0.41
C ARG A 159 -11.60 -24.13 1.53
N ALA A 160 -11.03 -23.92 2.72
CA ALA A 160 -11.77 -23.39 3.87
C ALA A 160 -12.28 -21.96 3.62
N GLN A 161 -11.50 -21.12 2.94
CA GLN A 161 -11.92 -19.79 2.52
C GLN A 161 -13.08 -19.84 1.51
N ALA A 162 -13.02 -20.74 0.52
CA ALA A 162 -14.15 -20.96 -0.39
C ALA A 162 -15.39 -21.47 0.36
N HIS A 163 -15.21 -22.39 1.31
CA HIS A 163 -16.29 -22.94 2.12
C HIS A 163 -17.05 -21.85 2.88
N ILE A 164 -16.36 -20.99 3.64
CA ILE A 164 -17.04 -19.95 4.42
C ILE A 164 -17.74 -18.92 3.52
N GLN A 165 -17.13 -18.56 2.38
CA GLN A 165 -17.74 -17.63 1.42
C GLN A 165 -19.01 -18.22 0.78
N VAL A 166 -19.00 -19.51 0.43
CA VAL A 166 -20.18 -20.19 -0.13
C VAL A 166 -21.28 -20.33 0.92
N SER A 167 -20.93 -20.75 2.15
CA SER A 167 -21.87 -20.87 3.25
C SER A 167 -22.55 -19.55 3.59
N ALA A 168 -21.79 -18.45 3.66
CA ALA A 168 -22.33 -17.11 3.89
C ALA A 168 -23.28 -16.67 2.77
N ARG A 169 -22.89 -16.90 1.51
CA ARG A 169 -23.72 -16.59 0.34
C ARG A 169 -25.03 -17.38 0.34
N GLU A 170 -25.01 -18.65 0.73
CA GLU A 170 -26.20 -19.51 0.78
C GLU A 170 -27.10 -19.19 1.98
N ALA A 171 -26.52 -18.81 3.12
CA ALA A 171 -27.25 -18.37 4.30
C ALA A 171 -27.84 -16.95 4.15
N GLY A 172 -27.21 -16.10 3.32
CA GLY A 172 -27.56 -14.69 3.20
C GLY A 172 -27.08 -13.84 4.39
N GLU A 173 -26.08 -14.32 5.13
CA GLU A 173 -25.54 -13.71 6.34
C GLU A 173 -24.01 -13.65 6.30
N LEU A 174 -23.42 -12.72 7.04
CA LEU A 174 -21.97 -12.63 7.18
C LEU A 174 -21.48 -13.69 8.16
N LEU A 175 -20.53 -14.52 7.72
CA LEU A 175 -19.90 -15.55 8.53
C LEU A 175 -18.40 -15.28 8.70
N TYR A 176 -17.86 -15.62 9.85
CA TYR A 176 -16.42 -15.66 10.10
C TYR A 176 -16.08 -16.84 11.02
N ASP A 177 -14.88 -17.39 10.86
CA ASP A 177 -14.29 -18.36 11.77
C ASP A 177 -13.05 -17.75 12.44
N LEU A 178 -12.84 -18.05 13.71
CA LEU A 178 -11.59 -17.74 14.40
C LEU A 178 -10.54 -18.79 14.03
N LEU A 179 -9.35 -18.31 13.67
CA LEU A 179 -8.21 -19.17 13.37
C LEU A 179 -7.54 -19.64 14.66
N GLU A 180 -6.73 -20.69 14.54
CA GLU A 180 -5.92 -21.18 15.65
C GLU A 180 -4.99 -20.08 16.16
N VAL A 181 -4.90 -19.93 17.49
CA VAL A 181 -4.02 -18.97 18.13
C VAL A 181 -2.58 -19.45 18.01
N VAL A 182 -1.78 -18.74 17.23
CA VAL A 182 -0.35 -19.00 17.06
C VAL A 182 0.43 -17.85 17.71
N PRO A 183 1.41 -18.11 18.59
CA PRO A 183 2.26 -17.08 19.19
C PRO A 183 2.82 -16.11 18.15
N ASP A 184 2.98 -14.84 18.53
CA ASP A 184 3.53 -13.76 17.70
C ASP A 184 2.76 -13.46 16.39
N THR A 185 1.56 -14.02 16.22
CA THR A 185 0.71 -13.79 15.04
C THR A 185 -0.74 -13.47 15.44
N GLY A 186 -1.52 -12.97 14.48
CA GLY A 186 -2.95 -12.73 14.68
C GLY A 186 -3.22 -11.88 15.91
N LEU A 187 -4.12 -12.34 16.78
CA LEU A 187 -4.50 -11.63 18.01
C LEU A 187 -3.34 -11.50 19.03
N CYS A 188 -2.31 -12.33 18.94
CA CYS A 188 -1.12 -12.20 19.81
C CYS A 188 -0.26 -10.98 19.47
N ARG A 189 -0.49 -10.33 18.31
CA ARG A 189 0.17 -9.07 17.93
C ARG A 189 -0.58 -7.82 18.42
N LEU A 190 -1.71 -7.97 19.10
CA LEU A 190 -2.47 -6.84 19.63
C LEU A 190 -1.92 -6.41 20.99
N PRO A 191 -1.35 -5.20 21.11
CA PRO A 191 -0.97 -4.66 22.40
C PRO A 191 -2.22 -4.31 23.23
N GLU A 192 -2.03 -4.07 24.53
CA GLU A 192 -3.12 -3.58 25.37
C GLU A 192 -3.55 -2.19 24.87
N PRO A 193 -4.86 -1.94 24.67
CA PRO A 193 -5.37 -0.62 24.35
C PRO A 193 -4.89 0.47 25.33
N SER A 194 -4.37 1.57 24.80
CA SER A 194 -3.98 2.75 25.59
C SER A 194 -4.91 3.93 25.29
N LEU A 195 -5.13 4.79 26.30
CA LEU A 195 -5.78 6.09 26.09
C LEU A 195 -4.95 7.02 25.17
N GLY A 196 -3.65 6.73 25.05
CA GLY A 196 -2.72 7.40 24.17
C GLY A 196 -2.83 6.99 22.70
N ASP A 197 -3.59 5.94 22.36
CA ASP A 197 -3.61 5.37 21.02
C ASP A 197 -3.99 6.37 19.92
N ILE A 198 -3.42 6.16 18.73
CA ILE A 198 -3.65 6.97 17.53
C ILE A 198 -4.08 6.03 16.40
N PHE A 199 -5.08 6.45 15.62
CA PHE A 199 -5.49 5.78 14.39
C PHE A 199 -5.10 6.66 13.21
N PHE A 200 -4.30 6.11 12.30
CA PHE A 200 -3.54 6.87 11.30
C PHE A 200 -3.76 6.35 9.88
N ASP A 201 -4.00 7.29 8.95
CA ASP A 201 -4.21 7.03 7.53
C ASP A 201 -3.60 8.16 6.68
N ILE A 202 -3.02 7.83 5.53
CA ILE A 202 -2.37 8.79 4.63
C ILE A 202 -2.97 8.69 3.24
N GLU A 203 -3.28 9.84 2.65
CA GLU A 203 -3.59 9.94 1.23
C GLU A 203 -2.42 10.54 0.45
N GLY A 204 -2.05 9.88 -0.64
CA GLY A 204 -0.98 10.31 -1.52
C GLY A 204 -1.18 9.88 -2.96
N ASP A 205 -0.37 10.45 -3.85
CA ASP A 205 -0.41 10.13 -5.27
C ASP A 205 1.01 10.05 -5.86
N PRO A 206 1.45 8.88 -6.36
CA PRO A 206 2.79 8.68 -6.88
C PRO A 206 3.08 9.42 -8.20
N PHE A 207 2.05 9.99 -8.84
CA PHE A 207 2.12 10.70 -10.11
C PHE A 207 2.21 12.23 -9.97
N ILE A 208 2.10 12.78 -8.75
CA ILE A 208 2.32 14.21 -8.52
C ILE A 208 3.83 14.50 -8.59
N GLY A 209 4.22 15.36 -9.53
CA GLY A 209 5.63 15.65 -9.78
C GLY A 209 6.43 14.41 -10.21
N GLU A 210 7.75 14.42 -10.03
CA GLU A 210 8.60 13.29 -10.43
C GLU A 210 8.50 12.09 -9.45
N HIS A 211 8.18 12.38 -8.19
CA HIS A 211 8.38 11.45 -7.07
C HIS A 211 7.16 11.26 -6.18
N GLY A 212 5.96 11.64 -6.63
CA GLY A 212 4.71 11.56 -5.88
C GLY A 212 4.59 12.56 -4.74
N LEU A 213 3.41 12.78 -4.18
CA LEU A 213 3.18 13.67 -3.04
C LEU A 213 2.16 13.03 -2.08
N GLU A 214 2.46 13.03 -0.78
CA GLU A 214 1.49 12.75 0.27
C GLU A 214 0.76 14.05 0.61
N TYR A 215 -0.52 14.13 0.25
CA TYR A 215 -1.27 15.39 0.31
C TYR A 215 -2.18 15.51 1.53
N LEU A 216 -2.45 14.42 2.26
CA LEU A 216 -3.24 14.45 3.48
C LEU A 216 -2.73 13.44 4.51
N PHE A 217 -2.39 13.95 5.69
CA PHE A 217 -2.15 13.15 6.90
C PHE A 217 -3.39 13.19 7.78
N GLY A 218 -4.08 12.06 7.85
CA GLY A 218 -5.26 11.83 8.65
C GLY A 218 -4.96 11.09 9.92
N TYR A 219 -5.37 11.61 11.07
CA TYR A 219 -5.36 10.83 12.28
C TYR A 219 -6.39 11.33 13.27
N HIS A 220 -6.88 10.43 14.11
CA HIS A 220 -7.63 10.81 15.29
C HIS A 220 -7.11 10.09 16.53
N TYR A 221 -7.43 10.68 17.68
CA TYR A 221 -7.03 10.22 18.99
C TYR A 221 -7.99 10.77 20.05
N ARG A 222 -7.89 10.29 21.29
CA ARG A 222 -8.63 10.84 22.44
C ARG A 222 -7.81 11.90 23.16
N ASN A 223 -8.37 13.09 23.37
CA ASN A 223 -7.73 14.12 24.20
C ASN A 223 -7.79 13.76 25.70
N GLU A 224 -7.23 14.61 26.55
CA GLU A 224 -7.23 14.43 28.02
C GLU A 224 -8.64 14.37 28.62
N ALA A 225 -9.63 14.99 27.97
CA ALA A 225 -11.04 14.93 28.39
C ALA A 225 -11.75 13.65 27.90
N GLY A 226 -11.07 12.82 27.10
CA GLY A 226 -11.63 11.62 26.47
C GLY A 226 -12.40 11.88 25.17
N ASP A 227 -12.45 13.14 24.70
CA ASP A 227 -13.12 13.50 23.46
C ASP A 227 -12.29 13.11 22.24
N TYR A 228 -12.98 12.72 21.18
CA TYR A 228 -12.35 12.45 19.89
C TYR A 228 -11.85 13.75 19.25
N VAL A 229 -10.56 13.78 18.94
CA VAL A 229 -9.92 14.82 18.14
C VAL A 229 -9.51 14.24 16.81
N ARG A 230 -10.04 14.79 15.72
CA ARG A 230 -9.66 14.43 14.35
C ARG A 230 -8.80 15.51 13.73
N LEU A 231 -7.76 15.10 13.01
CA LEU A 231 -6.85 16.00 12.30
C LEU A 231 -6.72 15.55 10.85
N ALA A 232 -6.81 16.54 9.96
CA ALA A 232 -6.65 16.41 8.51
C ALA A 232 -5.62 17.46 8.07
N ASN A 233 -4.35 17.08 8.08
CA ASN A 233 -3.24 17.99 7.76
C ASN A 233 -2.91 17.89 6.27
N TRP A 234 -3.11 18.98 5.55
CA TRP A 234 -2.95 19.04 4.09
C TRP A 234 -1.55 19.50 3.67
N ALA A 235 -1.09 18.94 2.55
CA ALA A 235 0.10 19.37 1.85
C ALA A 235 -0.15 19.44 0.34
N PHE A 236 0.33 20.51 -0.29
CA PHE A 236 0.18 20.75 -1.72
C PHE A 236 1.52 21.03 -2.42
N ASP A 237 2.60 21.02 -1.66
CA ASP A 237 3.98 21.19 -2.13
C ASP A 237 4.95 20.45 -1.19
N ARG A 238 6.24 20.45 -1.53
CA ARG A 238 7.27 19.74 -0.76
C ARG A 238 7.54 20.34 0.62
N ASN A 239 7.34 21.65 0.78
CA ASN A 239 7.57 22.32 2.06
C ASN A 239 6.46 21.94 3.04
N THR A 240 5.22 21.95 2.57
CA THR A 240 4.04 21.55 3.35
C THR A 240 4.03 20.04 3.63
N GLU A 241 4.41 19.18 2.67
CA GLU A 241 4.55 17.72 2.88
C GLU A 241 5.59 17.42 3.97
N LYS A 242 6.74 18.11 3.96
CA LYS A 242 7.72 18.03 5.05
C LYS A 242 7.14 18.50 6.39
N ALA A 243 6.44 19.63 6.38
CA ALA A 243 5.92 20.24 7.60
C ALA A 243 4.81 19.39 8.27
N ILE A 244 3.93 18.75 7.50
CA ILE A 244 2.92 17.85 8.07
C ILE A 244 3.53 16.57 8.62
N PHE A 245 4.56 16.03 7.95
CA PHE A 245 5.32 14.88 8.46
C PHE A 245 6.01 15.20 9.78
N GLU A 246 6.76 16.30 9.84
CA GLU A 246 7.44 16.75 11.08
C GLU A 246 6.44 16.99 12.20
N ARG A 247 5.32 17.65 11.91
CA ARG A 247 4.25 17.91 12.89
C ARG A 247 3.65 16.62 13.45
N PHE A 248 3.40 15.62 12.60
CA PHE A 248 2.88 14.34 13.05
C PHE A 248 3.88 13.63 13.96
N MET A 249 5.15 13.56 13.57
CA MET A 249 6.21 12.94 14.38
C MET A 249 6.43 13.66 15.72
N ASP A 250 6.39 14.99 15.72
CA ASP A 250 6.50 15.81 16.94
C ASP A 250 5.30 15.57 17.88
N PHE A 251 4.09 15.49 17.32
CA PHE A 251 2.89 15.16 18.07
C PHE A 251 2.99 13.77 18.71
N VAL A 252 3.36 12.74 17.94
CA VAL A 252 3.55 11.38 18.44
C VAL A 252 4.60 11.36 19.56
N THR A 253 5.74 12.01 19.35
CA THR A 253 6.84 12.04 20.32
C THR A 253 6.40 12.65 21.64
N SER A 254 5.76 13.83 21.61
CA SER A 254 5.24 14.48 22.82
C SER A 254 4.14 13.65 23.49
N ARG A 255 3.30 12.97 22.71
CA ARG A 255 2.24 12.11 23.25
C ARG A 255 2.81 10.88 23.95
N ARG A 256 3.92 10.31 23.47
CA ARG A 256 4.60 9.16 24.10
C ARG A 256 5.21 9.49 25.46
N GLU A 257 5.57 10.75 25.70
CA GLU A 257 6.01 11.18 27.03
C GLU A 257 4.88 11.07 28.07
N GLN A 258 3.62 11.25 27.64
CA GLN A 258 2.44 11.15 28.49
C GLN A 258 1.88 9.72 28.54
N PHE A 259 1.94 9.00 27.42
CA PHE A 259 1.42 7.65 27.25
C PHE A 259 2.53 6.74 26.68
N PRO A 260 3.44 6.22 27.53
CA PRO A 260 4.55 5.38 27.07
C PRO A 260 4.10 4.08 26.39
N ASP A 261 2.88 3.64 26.68
CA ASP A 261 2.22 2.45 26.17
C ASP A 261 1.33 2.71 24.93
N LEU A 262 1.36 3.92 24.36
CA LEU A 262 0.56 4.22 23.17
C LEU A 262 1.04 3.45 21.95
N HIS A 263 0.07 3.08 21.12
CA HIS A 263 0.33 2.49 19.80
C HIS A 263 -0.34 3.32 18.70
N ILE A 264 0.18 3.19 17.49
CA ILE A 264 -0.35 3.79 16.27
C ILE A 264 -0.89 2.66 15.40
N TYR A 265 -2.21 2.59 15.27
CA TYR A 265 -2.85 1.58 14.44
C TYR A 265 -3.04 2.09 13.02
N HIS A 266 -2.74 1.22 12.07
CA HIS A 266 -2.91 1.46 10.65
C HIS A 266 -3.37 0.16 9.95
N TYR A 267 -3.68 0.25 8.66
CA TYR A 267 -4.20 -0.89 7.90
C TYR A 267 -3.35 -1.15 6.66
N ALA A 268 -2.54 -2.22 6.73
CA ALA A 268 -1.58 -2.61 5.68
C ALA A 268 -0.32 -1.71 5.66
N PRO A 269 0.69 -1.98 4.82
CA PRO A 269 2.06 -1.47 5.03
C PRO A 269 2.30 -0.05 4.48
N TYR A 270 1.28 0.65 3.97
CA TYR A 270 1.47 1.91 3.25
C TYR A 270 1.97 3.03 4.18
N GLU A 271 1.40 3.17 5.38
CA GLU A 271 1.72 4.26 6.30
C GLU A 271 3.15 4.13 6.85
N PRO A 272 3.59 2.96 7.39
CA PRO A 272 4.97 2.80 7.83
C PRO A 272 5.99 2.99 6.69
N ALA A 273 5.68 2.49 5.49
CA ALA A 273 6.54 2.67 4.32
C ALA A 273 6.64 4.16 3.93
N THR A 274 5.54 4.91 4.08
CA THR A 274 5.49 6.34 3.83
C THR A 274 6.29 7.12 4.86
N LEU A 275 6.15 6.82 6.17
CA LEU A 275 6.96 7.45 7.22
C LEU A 275 8.46 7.23 6.98
N LYS A 276 8.87 5.99 6.66
CA LYS A 276 10.26 5.65 6.27
C LYS A 276 10.73 6.43 5.05
N ARG A 277 9.89 6.54 4.01
CA ARG A 277 10.18 7.27 2.77
C ARG A 277 10.33 8.76 3.00
N LEU A 278 9.42 9.39 3.76
CA LEU A 278 9.47 10.83 4.05
C LEU A 278 10.63 11.17 4.98
N MET A 279 10.90 10.34 5.99
CA MET A 279 12.09 10.44 6.82
C MET A 279 13.36 10.41 5.97
N GLY A 280 13.50 9.45 5.05
CA GLY A 280 14.67 9.38 4.16
C GLY A 280 14.77 10.55 3.18
N ARG A 281 13.64 11.00 2.62
CA ARG A 281 13.55 12.10 1.64
C ARG A 281 13.93 13.44 2.26
N TYR A 282 13.35 13.77 3.41
CA TYR A 282 13.55 15.04 4.09
C TYR A 282 14.69 15.02 5.10
N ALA A 283 15.17 13.82 5.42
CA ALA A 283 16.26 13.58 6.35
C ALA A 283 16.07 14.38 7.65
N THR A 284 14.88 14.19 8.22
CA THR A 284 14.40 14.78 9.46
C THR A 284 13.62 13.72 10.24
N ARG A 285 13.54 13.90 11.56
CA ARG A 285 12.85 12.99 12.50
C ARG A 285 13.31 11.53 12.44
N GLU A 286 14.59 11.34 12.15
CA GLU A 286 15.18 10.02 11.94
C GLU A 286 15.18 9.17 13.21
N SER A 287 15.61 9.73 14.34
CA SER A 287 15.63 9.03 15.63
C SER A 287 14.21 8.76 16.15
N GLU A 288 13.26 9.65 15.86
CA GLU A 288 11.85 9.47 16.20
C GLU A 288 11.23 8.29 15.43
N VAL A 289 11.40 8.23 14.10
CA VAL A 289 10.91 7.11 13.29
C VAL A 289 11.58 5.80 13.69
N ASP A 290 12.89 5.80 13.93
CA ASP A 290 13.60 4.62 14.40
C ASP A 290 13.06 4.11 15.75
N ARG A 291 12.75 5.00 16.70
CA ARG A 291 12.16 4.62 17.99
C ARG A 291 10.79 3.98 17.81
N LEU A 292 9.94 4.51 16.93
CA LEU A 292 8.63 3.89 16.64
C LEU A 292 8.78 2.49 16.07
N LEU A 293 9.75 2.29 15.16
CA LEU A 293 10.00 1.00 14.54
C LEU A 293 10.59 -0.01 15.52
N ARG A 294 11.58 0.37 16.34
CA ARG A 294 12.17 -0.52 17.36
C ARG A 294 11.21 -0.85 18.48
N GLY A 295 10.34 0.09 18.85
CA GLY A 295 9.36 -0.12 19.90
C GLY A 295 8.12 -0.89 19.45
N ASN A 296 8.04 -1.33 18.18
CA ASN A 296 6.83 -1.90 17.57
C ASN A 296 5.57 -1.05 17.82
N VAL A 297 5.72 0.28 17.81
CA VAL A 297 4.63 1.21 18.12
C VAL A 297 3.58 1.22 17.02
N LEU A 298 3.97 0.93 15.77
CA LEU A 298 3.08 0.83 14.62
C LEU A 298 2.46 -0.58 14.56
N VAL A 299 1.14 -0.67 14.67
CA VAL A 299 0.39 -1.93 14.69
C VAL A 299 -0.41 -2.10 13.41
N ASP A 300 -0.03 -3.08 12.60
CA ASP A 300 -0.71 -3.42 11.35
C ASP A 300 -1.93 -4.33 11.59
N LEU A 301 -3.12 -3.73 11.59
CA LEU A 301 -4.36 -4.49 11.80
C LEU A 301 -4.73 -5.40 10.63
N TYR A 302 -4.20 -5.15 9.42
CA TYR A 302 -4.40 -6.06 8.28
C TYR A 302 -3.71 -7.40 8.54
N THR A 303 -2.47 -7.38 9.04
CA THR A 303 -1.74 -8.60 9.38
C THR A 303 -2.36 -9.32 10.57
N VAL A 304 -2.87 -8.59 11.57
CA VAL A 304 -3.63 -9.18 12.68
C VAL A 304 -4.88 -9.91 12.17
N VAL A 305 -5.76 -9.23 11.43
CA VAL A 305 -7.06 -9.82 11.04
C VAL A 305 -6.90 -11.03 10.14
N ARG A 306 -5.96 -11.02 9.18
CA ARG A 306 -5.72 -12.16 8.28
C ARG A 306 -5.24 -13.42 8.99
N ASN A 307 -4.54 -13.27 10.11
CA ASN A 307 -4.03 -14.38 10.90
C ASN A 307 -4.93 -14.75 12.09
N ALA A 308 -5.92 -13.92 12.40
CA ALA A 308 -6.89 -14.15 13.48
C ALA A 308 -8.23 -14.68 12.97
N VAL A 309 -8.66 -14.23 11.78
CA VAL A 309 -10.04 -14.42 11.32
C VAL A 309 -10.06 -14.87 9.86
N ARG A 310 -10.84 -15.91 9.60
CA ARG A 310 -11.29 -16.26 8.25
C ARG A 310 -12.68 -15.67 8.04
N ALA A 311 -12.79 -14.56 7.30
CA ALA A 311 -14.07 -13.91 7.02
C ALA A 311 -14.62 -14.32 5.66
N SER A 312 -15.96 -14.32 5.52
CA SER A 312 -16.69 -14.56 4.28
C SER A 312 -16.64 -13.38 3.28
N VAL A 313 -15.46 -12.82 3.10
CA VAL A 313 -15.16 -11.75 2.15
C VAL A 313 -14.35 -12.28 0.98
N GLU A 314 -14.33 -11.52 -0.12
CA GLU A 314 -13.54 -11.83 -1.32
C GLU A 314 -12.19 -11.12 -1.33
N SER A 315 -12.05 -10.11 -0.47
CA SER A 315 -10.81 -9.41 -0.22
C SER A 315 -10.81 -8.90 1.21
N TYR A 316 -9.66 -8.95 1.87
CA TYR A 316 -9.45 -8.37 3.20
C TYR A 316 -9.08 -6.89 3.06
N SER A 317 -9.86 -6.13 2.29
CA SER A 317 -9.82 -4.66 2.39
C SER A 317 -10.69 -4.26 3.57
N ILE A 318 -10.30 -3.23 4.33
CA ILE A 318 -11.07 -2.78 5.50
C ILE A 318 -12.56 -2.55 5.19
N LYS A 319 -12.86 -1.94 4.03
CA LYS A 319 -14.22 -1.72 3.48
C LYS A 319 -15.09 -2.97 3.37
N LYS A 320 -14.49 -4.15 3.17
CA LYS A 320 -15.21 -5.43 3.10
C LYS A 320 -15.44 -6.04 4.48
N LEU A 321 -14.63 -5.65 5.46
CA LEU A 321 -14.72 -6.12 6.84
C LEU A 321 -15.66 -5.24 7.69
N GLU A 322 -15.89 -3.99 7.31
CA GLU A 322 -16.74 -3.01 8.03
C GLU A 322 -18.08 -3.56 8.54
N ALA A 323 -18.71 -4.43 7.74
CA ALA A 323 -19.99 -5.01 8.11
C ALA A 323 -19.91 -6.01 9.28
N PHE A 324 -18.75 -6.62 9.54
CA PHE A 324 -18.54 -7.54 10.67
C PHE A 324 -18.48 -6.81 12.02
N TYR A 325 -18.01 -5.57 12.02
CA TYR A 325 -17.92 -4.73 13.22
C TYR A 325 -18.90 -3.54 13.19
N GLY A 326 -19.92 -3.62 12.33
CA GLY A 326 -21.05 -2.69 12.31
C GLY A 326 -20.69 -1.24 11.96
N PHE A 327 -19.58 -1.01 11.26
CA PHE A 327 -19.15 0.34 10.91
C PHE A 327 -19.95 0.90 9.74
N VAL A 328 -20.39 2.15 9.86
CA VAL A 328 -21.13 2.88 8.83
C VAL A 328 -20.38 4.16 8.50
N ARG A 329 -19.90 4.24 7.25
CA ARG A 329 -19.19 5.41 6.72
C ARG A 329 -20.12 6.62 6.64
N ALA A 330 -19.59 7.80 6.97
CA ALA A 330 -20.29 9.06 6.74
C ALA A 330 -20.33 9.40 5.23
N THR A 331 -19.27 9.06 4.49
CA THR A 331 -19.18 9.36 3.05
C THR A 331 -19.43 8.11 2.20
N PRO A 332 -20.37 8.15 1.23
CA PRO A 332 -20.52 7.07 0.25
C PRO A 332 -19.24 6.89 -0.58
N LEU A 333 -18.74 5.66 -0.69
CA LEU A 333 -17.47 5.34 -1.37
C LEU A 333 -17.41 5.87 -2.82
N ARG A 334 -18.53 5.88 -3.54
CA ARG A 334 -18.59 6.42 -4.90
C ARG A 334 -18.31 7.92 -4.94
N GLU A 335 -18.85 8.67 -3.98
CA GLU A 335 -18.64 10.12 -3.89
C GLU A 335 -17.20 10.43 -3.50
N ALA A 336 -16.66 9.69 -2.52
CA ALA A 336 -15.25 9.77 -2.13
C ALA A 336 -14.31 9.53 -3.32
N ASN A 337 -14.53 8.45 -4.09
CA ASN A 337 -13.69 8.12 -5.25
C ASN A 337 -13.69 9.23 -6.32
N VAL A 338 -14.84 9.88 -6.55
CA VAL A 338 -14.93 11.01 -7.49
C VAL A 338 -14.15 12.21 -6.96
N ALA A 339 -14.30 12.55 -5.67
CA ALA A 339 -13.59 13.66 -5.04
C ALA A 339 -12.06 13.43 -5.02
N LEU A 340 -11.61 12.24 -4.64
CA LEU A 340 -10.21 11.83 -4.69
C LEU A 340 -9.63 11.96 -6.10
N THR A 341 -10.34 11.46 -7.11
CA THR A 341 -9.91 11.56 -8.52
C THR A 341 -9.78 13.02 -8.96
N ALA A 342 -10.77 13.85 -8.65
CA ALA A 342 -10.76 15.28 -9.01
C ALA A 342 -9.58 16.02 -8.36
N LEU A 343 -9.34 15.78 -7.06
CA LEU A 343 -8.21 16.33 -6.32
C LEU A 343 -6.87 15.90 -6.92
N GLN A 344 -6.68 14.61 -7.18
CA GLN A 344 -5.45 14.04 -7.74
C GLN A 344 -5.15 14.62 -9.13
N VAL A 345 -6.16 14.73 -10.00
CA VAL A 345 -6.01 15.34 -11.32
C VAL A 345 -5.56 16.80 -11.19
N ALA A 346 -6.21 17.58 -10.34
CA ALA A 346 -5.86 18.98 -10.11
C ALA A 346 -4.42 19.14 -9.60
N LEU A 347 -3.98 18.29 -8.66
CA LEU A 347 -2.61 18.31 -8.14
C LEU A 347 -1.57 17.96 -9.20
N GLN A 348 -1.83 16.96 -10.04
CA GLN A 348 -0.90 16.53 -11.09
C GLN A 348 -0.70 17.58 -12.17
N VAL A 349 -1.74 18.37 -12.48
CA VAL A 349 -1.66 19.48 -13.44
C VAL A 349 -1.26 20.81 -12.79
N ASN A 350 -0.90 20.78 -11.50
CA ASN A 350 -0.51 21.93 -10.69
C ASN A 350 -1.58 23.04 -10.64
N ASP A 351 -2.86 22.63 -10.56
CA ASP A 351 -4.04 23.50 -10.50
C ASP A 351 -4.78 23.31 -9.17
N VAL A 352 -4.06 23.40 -8.05
CA VAL A 352 -4.64 23.23 -6.70
C VAL A 352 -5.74 24.24 -6.41
N VAL A 353 -5.67 25.42 -7.05
CA VAL A 353 -6.64 26.51 -6.89
C VAL A 353 -8.04 26.11 -7.40
N SER A 354 -8.15 25.18 -8.34
CA SER A 354 -9.45 24.71 -8.84
C SER A 354 -10.12 23.68 -7.94
N VAL A 355 -9.41 23.15 -6.93
CA VAL A 355 -9.97 22.22 -5.94
C VAL A 355 -10.82 22.99 -4.95
N SER A 356 -12.14 22.80 -5.04
CA SER A 356 -13.10 23.42 -4.14
C SER A 356 -12.98 22.89 -2.71
N ASP A 357 -13.41 23.68 -1.73
CA ASP A 357 -13.37 23.27 -0.33
C ASP A 357 -14.35 22.13 -0.04
N GLU A 358 -15.41 21.97 -0.85
CA GLU A 358 -16.30 20.81 -0.79
C GLU A 358 -15.58 19.52 -1.16
N ILE A 359 -14.74 19.53 -2.21
CA ILE A 359 -13.94 18.35 -2.60
C ILE A 359 -12.99 17.99 -1.46
N LYS A 360 -12.30 18.98 -0.88
CA LYS A 360 -11.40 18.75 0.26
C LYS A 360 -12.14 18.19 1.48
N ALA A 361 -13.34 18.70 1.76
CA ALA A 361 -14.17 18.23 2.88
C ALA A 361 -14.61 16.77 2.70
N VAL A 362 -15.00 16.37 1.47
CA VAL A 362 -15.34 14.98 1.16
C VAL A 362 -14.14 14.07 1.34
N VAL A 363 -12.96 14.45 0.83
CA VAL A 363 -11.72 13.67 0.99
C VAL A 363 -11.31 13.57 2.45
N ALA A 364 -11.36 14.66 3.22
CA ALA A 364 -11.07 14.64 4.65
C ALA A 364 -12.04 13.76 5.44
N THR A 365 -13.33 13.74 5.07
CA THR A 365 -14.34 12.88 5.72
C THR A 365 -14.10 11.40 5.38
N TYR A 366 -13.72 11.11 4.13
CA TYR A 366 -13.38 9.75 3.71
C TYR A 366 -12.17 9.19 4.48
N ASN A 367 -11.11 10.00 4.63
CA ASN A 367 -9.92 9.64 5.40
C ASN A 367 -10.20 9.54 6.93
N ASP A 368 -11.09 10.38 7.48
CA ASP A 368 -11.60 10.22 8.85
C ASP A 368 -12.40 8.92 9.03
N ASP A 369 -13.22 8.55 8.04
CA ASP A 369 -13.92 7.26 8.03
C ASP A 369 -12.92 6.08 8.02
N ASP A 370 -11.81 6.16 7.29
CA ASP A 370 -10.75 5.12 7.29
C ASP A 370 -10.07 5.00 8.67
N CYS A 371 -9.74 6.11 9.31
CA CYS A 371 -9.23 6.09 10.69
C CYS A 371 -10.24 5.46 11.65
N ARG A 372 -11.52 5.86 11.58
CA ARG A 372 -12.59 5.39 12.50
C ARG A 372 -12.94 3.92 12.28
N SER A 373 -12.88 3.48 11.03
CA SER A 373 -13.00 2.06 10.68
C SER A 373 -11.85 1.25 11.28
N THR A 374 -10.64 1.80 11.31
CA THR A 374 -9.46 1.19 11.93
C THR A 374 -9.60 1.06 13.45
N GLU A 375 -10.13 2.08 14.14
CA GLU A 375 -10.47 1.99 15.58
C GLU A 375 -11.54 0.92 15.84
N ALA A 376 -12.63 0.94 15.07
CA ALA A 376 -13.70 -0.04 15.22
C ALA A 376 -13.22 -1.47 14.96
N LEU A 377 -12.30 -1.66 13.99
CA LEU A 377 -11.65 -2.94 13.73
C LEU A 377 -10.79 -3.39 14.92
N ARG A 378 -9.98 -2.50 15.51
CA ARG A 378 -9.19 -2.81 16.72
C ARG A 378 -10.10 -3.28 17.85
N ASP A 379 -11.16 -2.52 18.12
CA ASP A 379 -12.10 -2.82 19.20
C ASP A 379 -12.80 -4.17 18.99
N TRP A 380 -13.18 -4.49 17.75
CA TRP A 380 -13.75 -5.80 17.42
C TRP A 380 -12.74 -6.94 17.62
N LEU A 381 -11.48 -6.75 17.23
CA LEU A 381 -10.44 -7.76 17.45
C LEU A 381 -10.17 -8.00 18.96
N GLU A 382 -10.23 -6.96 19.79
CA GLU A 382 -10.15 -7.10 21.26
C GLU A 382 -11.35 -7.85 21.85
N GLN A 383 -12.55 -7.67 21.28
CA GLN A 383 -13.72 -8.48 21.66
C GLN A 383 -13.48 -9.96 21.33
N LEU A 384 -13.05 -10.28 20.10
CA LEU A 384 -12.73 -11.66 19.70
C LEU A 384 -11.64 -12.27 20.59
N ARG A 385 -10.61 -11.49 20.92
CA ARG A 385 -9.57 -11.92 21.85
C ARG A 385 -10.14 -12.27 23.22
N THR A 386 -11.05 -11.46 23.75
CA THR A 386 -11.72 -11.69 25.03
C THR A 386 -12.55 -12.99 25.01
N GLU A 387 -13.27 -13.23 23.93
CA GLU A 387 -14.07 -14.46 23.73
C GLU A 387 -13.19 -15.73 23.70
N ILE A 388 -12.06 -15.68 22.99
CA ILE A 388 -11.10 -16.80 22.94
C ILE A 388 -10.51 -17.07 24.32
N ILE A 389 -10.13 -16.04 25.08
CA ILE A 389 -9.62 -16.21 26.44
C ILE A 389 -10.68 -16.83 27.36
N ALA A 390 -11.93 -16.38 27.25
CA ALA A 390 -13.05 -16.94 28.01
C ALA A 390 -13.31 -18.41 27.67
N SER A 391 -12.97 -18.86 26.45
CA SER A 391 -13.04 -20.27 26.04
C SER A 391 -11.90 -21.15 26.62
N GLY A 392 -10.93 -20.55 27.31
CA GLY A 392 -9.81 -21.24 27.95
C GLY A 392 -8.51 -21.28 27.12
N THR A 393 -8.46 -20.59 25.98
CA THR A 393 -7.24 -20.49 25.16
C THR A 393 -6.43 -19.27 25.57
N ALA A 394 -5.14 -19.44 25.86
CA ALA A 394 -4.26 -18.33 26.16
C ALA A 394 -3.93 -17.53 24.90
N VAL A 395 -4.08 -16.20 24.95
CA VAL A 395 -3.68 -15.27 23.89
C VAL A 395 -2.71 -14.27 24.53
N GLU A 396 -1.42 -14.48 24.37
CA GLU A 396 -0.39 -13.61 24.93
C GLU A 396 -0.37 -12.27 24.20
N ARG A 397 0.03 -11.21 24.90
CA ARG A 397 0.24 -9.88 24.31
C ARG A 397 1.71 -9.72 23.93
N PRO A 398 2.05 -8.85 22.95
CA PRO A 398 3.44 -8.58 22.63
C PRO A 398 4.15 -7.99 23.86
N ALA A 399 5.38 -8.44 24.10
CA ALA A 399 6.21 -7.88 25.16
C ALA A 399 6.67 -6.46 24.76
N PRO A 400 6.75 -5.51 25.71
CA PRO A 400 7.30 -4.19 25.40
C PRO A 400 8.76 -4.32 24.99
N GLU A 401 9.09 -3.82 23.79
CA GLU A 401 10.47 -3.77 23.30
C GLU A 401 11.22 -2.54 23.82
N LYS A 402 12.55 -2.66 23.88
CA LYS A 402 13.42 -1.51 24.16
C LYS A 402 13.57 -0.69 22.89
N ASP A 403 13.03 0.52 22.90
CA ASP A 403 13.06 1.44 21.77
C ASP A 403 14.24 2.42 21.79
N GLU A 404 14.94 2.57 22.93
CA GLU A 404 16.08 3.49 23.04
C GLU A 404 17.36 2.96 22.37
N PRO A 405 18.05 3.80 21.57
CA PRO A 405 19.41 3.52 21.10
C PRO A 405 20.42 3.57 22.26
N SER A 406 21.62 3.01 22.05
CA SER A 406 22.72 3.16 23.01
C SER A 406 23.10 4.63 23.22
N GLU A 407 23.52 5.02 24.43
CA GLU A 407 23.91 6.40 24.79
C GLU A 407 24.92 7.02 23.79
N ASP A 408 25.98 6.28 23.46
CA ASP A 408 27.00 6.72 22.48
C ASP A 408 26.43 7.03 21.08
N LEU A 409 25.40 6.27 20.67
CA LEU A 409 24.74 6.46 19.37
C LEU A 409 23.86 7.71 19.41
N SER A 410 23.17 7.96 20.52
CA SER A 410 22.31 9.13 20.74
C SER A 410 23.11 10.44 20.72
N GLU A 411 24.28 10.50 21.37
CA GLU A 411 25.12 11.70 21.37
C GLU A 411 25.67 12.04 19.97
N SER A 412 26.14 11.01 19.25
CA SER A 412 26.63 11.16 17.88
C SER A 412 25.52 11.66 16.95
N GLU A 413 24.31 11.10 17.07
CA GLU A 413 23.11 11.52 16.31
C GLU A 413 22.77 12.99 16.53
N ALA A 414 22.68 13.41 17.79
CA ALA A 414 22.35 14.78 18.17
C ALA A 414 23.37 15.78 17.58
N ARG A 415 24.66 15.45 17.63
CA ARG A 415 25.73 16.28 17.08
C ARG A 415 25.63 16.42 15.56
N VAL A 416 25.39 15.31 14.84
CA VAL A 416 25.26 15.32 13.38
C VAL A 416 24.01 16.08 12.95
N ALA A 417 22.87 15.87 13.62
CA ALA A 417 21.63 16.58 13.36
C ALA A 417 21.78 18.10 13.55
N ALA A 418 22.46 18.54 14.61
CA ALA A 418 22.74 19.96 14.84
C ALA A 418 23.60 20.59 13.72
N LEU A 419 24.61 19.87 13.23
CA LEU A 419 25.45 20.31 12.11
C LEU A 419 24.67 20.40 10.80
N ILE A 420 23.83 19.39 10.51
CA ILE A 420 22.95 19.40 9.34
C ILE A 420 22.03 20.62 9.38
N GLY A 421 21.32 20.84 10.51
CA GLY A 421 20.42 21.98 10.67
C GLY A 421 21.12 23.32 10.48
N ALA A 422 22.34 23.48 10.99
CA ALA A 422 23.13 24.69 10.79
C ALA A 422 23.54 24.90 9.32
N LEU A 423 23.91 23.82 8.60
CA LEU A 423 24.30 23.89 7.20
C LEU A 423 23.11 24.14 6.26
N THR A 424 21.90 23.72 6.65
CA THR A 424 20.69 23.79 5.81
C THR A 424 19.69 24.87 6.24
N TYR A 425 19.98 25.70 7.24
CA TYR A 425 19.05 26.66 7.87
C TYR A 425 18.24 27.53 6.87
N ASN A 426 18.84 27.95 5.76
CA ASN A 426 18.18 28.75 4.71
C ASN A 426 18.27 28.09 3.33
N VAL A 427 18.33 26.75 3.29
CA VAL A 427 18.35 26.02 2.03
C VAL A 427 16.93 25.52 1.74
N PRO A 428 16.32 25.88 0.60
CA PRO A 428 14.99 25.39 0.23
C PRO A 428 14.88 23.86 0.26
N VAL A 429 13.72 23.31 0.59
CA VAL A 429 13.48 21.85 0.62
C VAL A 429 13.32 21.31 -0.81
N ASP A 430 12.69 22.08 -1.69
CA ASP A 430 12.57 21.71 -3.08
C ASP A 430 13.92 21.89 -3.80
N VAL A 431 14.36 20.84 -4.50
CA VAL A 431 15.59 20.90 -5.29
C VAL A 431 15.51 21.93 -6.42
N ALA A 432 14.32 22.17 -6.97
CA ALA A 432 14.09 23.13 -8.03
C ALA A 432 14.25 24.59 -7.58
N GLU A 433 14.11 24.85 -6.27
CA GLU A 433 14.23 26.19 -5.68
C GLU A 433 15.66 26.51 -5.23
N ARG A 434 16.58 25.54 -5.26
CA ARG A 434 17.96 25.72 -4.79
C ARG A 434 18.86 26.31 -5.87
N THR A 435 19.69 27.27 -5.47
CA THR A 435 20.90 27.61 -6.22
C THR A 435 21.93 26.48 -6.16
N ALA A 436 22.92 26.49 -7.07
CA ALA A 436 24.00 25.50 -7.05
C ALA A 436 24.79 25.50 -5.73
N ALA A 437 24.99 26.68 -5.11
CA ALA A 437 25.69 26.79 -3.83
C ALA A 437 24.88 26.20 -2.67
N GLU A 438 23.57 26.47 -2.63
CA GLU A 438 22.65 25.89 -1.64
C GLU A 438 22.53 24.37 -1.83
N HIS A 439 22.48 23.90 -3.07
CA HIS A 439 22.52 22.46 -3.37
C HIS A 439 23.82 21.80 -2.90
N GLY A 440 24.96 22.46 -3.08
CA GLY A 440 26.24 22.00 -2.54
C GLY A 440 26.25 21.90 -1.02
N LYS A 441 25.69 22.90 -0.32
CA LYS A 441 25.51 22.87 1.15
C LYS A 441 24.62 21.72 1.58
N TRP A 442 23.51 21.49 0.87
CA TRP A 442 22.60 20.38 1.12
C TRP A 442 23.32 19.03 1.01
N ILE A 443 24.04 18.79 -0.09
CA ILE A 443 24.81 17.55 -0.28
C ILE A 443 25.83 17.39 0.85
N LEU A 444 26.63 18.43 1.14
CA LEU A 444 27.65 18.38 2.17
C LEU A 444 27.07 18.03 3.54
N ALA A 445 25.96 18.67 3.92
CA ALA A 445 25.27 18.40 5.18
C ALA A 445 24.87 16.93 5.28
N TYR A 446 24.20 16.41 4.24
CA TYR A 446 23.66 15.06 4.27
C TYR A 446 24.69 13.96 3.96
N CYS A 447 25.88 14.30 3.47
CA CYS A 447 27.02 13.37 3.41
C CYS A 447 27.50 12.94 4.81
N LEU A 448 27.29 13.76 5.85
CA LEU A 448 27.74 13.48 7.22
C LEU A 448 27.18 12.16 7.77
N ASP A 449 25.99 11.75 7.31
CA ASP A 449 25.29 10.57 7.79
C ASP A 449 24.85 9.61 6.67
N TRP A 450 25.43 9.74 5.49
CA TRP A 450 24.97 9.02 4.31
C TRP A 450 25.05 7.48 4.48
N HIS A 451 26.21 6.96 4.89
CA HIS A 451 26.44 5.53 5.05
C HIS A 451 25.47 4.87 6.03
N ARG A 452 25.17 5.57 7.13
CA ARG A 452 24.28 5.04 8.15
C ARG A 452 22.84 5.00 7.66
N ARG A 453 22.36 6.08 7.04
CA ARG A 453 21.01 6.14 6.47
C ARG A 453 20.82 5.09 5.37
N GLU A 454 21.83 4.89 4.53
CA GLU A 454 21.80 3.87 3.48
C GLU A 454 21.67 2.45 4.07
N ALA A 455 22.43 2.15 5.13
CA ALA A 455 22.40 0.86 5.81
C ALA A 455 21.04 0.50 6.42
N LYS A 456 20.19 1.48 6.77
CA LYS A 456 18.85 1.24 7.35
C LYS A 456 17.93 0.45 6.43
N SER A 457 18.02 0.67 5.12
CA SER A 457 17.19 -0.03 4.14
C SER A 457 17.35 -1.56 4.25
N ASN A 458 18.58 -2.04 4.45
CA ASN A 458 18.88 -3.45 4.66
C ASN A 458 18.30 -3.98 5.97
N TRP A 459 18.39 -3.19 7.06
CA TRP A 459 17.81 -3.58 8.35
C TRP A 459 16.29 -3.62 8.31
N TRP A 460 15.65 -2.66 7.66
CA TRP A 460 14.21 -2.66 7.49
C TRP A 460 13.72 -3.88 6.70
N GLU A 461 14.45 -4.28 5.66
CA GLU A 461 14.11 -5.49 4.92
C GLU A 461 14.30 -6.75 5.76
N TYR A 462 15.38 -6.82 6.56
CA TYR A 462 15.59 -7.91 7.50
C TYR A 462 14.42 -8.07 8.49
N PHE A 463 14.00 -6.99 9.15
CA PHE A 463 12.88 -7.03 10.10
C PHE A 463 11.54 -7.31 9.40
N ARG A 464 11.30 -6.72 8.23
CA ARG A 464 10.11 -7.00 7.42
C ARG A 464 10.00 -8.50 7.11
N LEU A 465 11.10 -9.15 6.73
CA LEU A 465 11.12 -10.59 6.46
C LEU A 465 10.91 -11.41 7.75
N GLY A 466 11.42 -10.93 8.89
CA GLY A 466 11.18 -11.55 10.20
C GLY A 466 9.71 -11.56 10.64
N ASP A 467 8.92 -10.57 10.20
CA ASP A 467 7.49 -10.45 10.52
C ASP A 467 6.59 -11.39 9.71
N LEU A 468 7.13 -12.06 8.68
CA LEU A 468 6.37 -12.94 7.80
C LEU A 468 6.26 -14.34 8.38
N THR A 469 5.09 -14.96 8.19
CA THR A 469 4.91 -16.37 8.50
C THR A 469 5.78 -17.25 7.60
N SER A 470 6.07 -18.48 8.03
CA SER A 470 6.88 -19.42 7.24
C SER A 470 6.31 -19.70 5.84
N GLU A 471 4.99 -19.61 5.66
CA GLU A 471 4.37 -19.74 4.34
C GLU A 471 4.55 -18.48 3.49
N GLU A 472 4.37 -17.28 4.07
CA GLU A 472 4.57 -16.02 3.34
C GLU A 472 6.03 -15.87 2.84
N LEU A 473 7.00 -16.36 3.63
CA LEU A 473 8.40 -16.39 3.23
C LEU A 473 8.69 -17.23 1.97
N LEU A 474 7.85 -18.21 1.63
CA LEU A 474 8.02 -19.03 0.43
C LEU A 474 7.70 -18.26 -0.86
N ASP A 475 6.81 -17.28 -0.78
CA ASP A 475 6.39 -16.46 -1.93
C ASP A 475 7.24 -15.18 -2.08
N GLU A 476 8.11 -14.89 -1.12
CA GLU A 476 8.99 -13.74 -1.09
C GLU A 476 10.34 -14.02 -1.76
N LYS A 477 10.70 -13.25 -2.78
CA LYS A 477 11.96 -13.44 -3.53
C LYS A 477 13.21 -13.27 -2.65
N ALA A 478 13.13 -12.44 -1.62
CA ALA A 478 14.22 -12.19 -0.68
C ALA A 478 14.20 -13.17 0.52
N GLY A 479 13.10 -13.93 0.69
CA GLY A 479 12.99 -14.95 1.72
C GLY A 479 13.81 -16.19 1.36
N LEU A 480 14.49 -16.77 2.35
CA LEU A 480 15.08 -18.11 2.21
C LEU A 480 13.99 -19.15 2.46
N GLY A 481 13.30 -19.57 1.40
CA GLY A 481 12.22 -20.57 1.45
C GLY A 481 12.59 -21.84 0.69
N GLY A 482 12.65 -22.99 1.38
CA GLY A 482 12.84 -24.32 0.79
C GLY A 482 13.53 -25.30 1.75
N PRO A 483 13.33 -26.63 1.59
CA PRO A 483 14.08 -27.60 2.39
C PRO A 483 15.56 -27.53 2.03
N ILE A 484 16.41 -27.41 3.06
CA ILE A 484 17.86 -27.67 2.96
C ILE A 484 18.07 -29.16 2.66
#